data_AF-A0A2G4GZ21-F1
#
_entry.id   AF-A0A2G4GZ21-F1
#
_cell.length_a   1.000
_cell.length_b   1.000
_cell.length_c   1.000
_cell.angle_alpha   90.00
_cell.angle_beta   90.00
_cell.angle_gamma   90.00
#
_symmetry.space_group_name_H-M   'P 1'
#
loop_
_entity.id
_entity.type
_entity.pdbx_description
1 polymer ?
#
loop_
_entity_poly.entity_id
_entity_poly.type
_entity_poly.pdbx_seq_one_letter_code
_entity_poly.pdbx_strand_id
1 'polypeptide(L)'
;MVAVLAPPASRTHQITLSSVKTGIRYEVIELETGEVPGYGRLSPRDKPVVINVRGPSELRSAAVEHLRVKIDGVPFPIPASVTGEMYVALPDALTTSPPAGTIPGPRKNP
;
A
#
# COMPACT_ATOMS: atom_id res chain seq x y z
N MET A 1 22.73 2.36 30.85
CA MET A 1 22.02 1.46 29.92
C MET A 1 21.27 2.35 28.93
N VAL A 2 21.67 2.38 27.67
CA VAL A 2 20.90 3.09 26.63
C VAL A 2 19.72 2.18 26.32
N ALA A 3 18.52 2.56 26.74
CA ALA A 3 17.32 1.88 26.30
C ALA A 3 17.23 2.11 24.79
N VAL A 4 17.55 1.07 24.01
CA VAL A 4 17.13 1.03 22.62
C VAL A 4 15.62 0.99 22.71
N LEU A 5 14.97 2.13 22.49
CA LEU A 5 13.52 2.18 22.32
C LEU A 5 13.22 1.18 21.21
N ALA A 6 12.64 0.04 21.59
CA ALA A 6 12.08 -0.86 20.60
C ALA A 6 11.15 0.00 19.74
N PRO A 7 11.26 -0.05 18.40
CA PRO A 7 10.29 0.63 17.55
C PRO A 7 8.88 0.24 18.06
N PRO A 8 7.93 1.19 18.08
CA PRO A 8 6.57 0.88 18.51
C PRO A 8 6.15 -0.39 17.80
N ALA A 9 5.68 -1.40 18.56
CA ALA A 9 5.40 -2.72 18.02
C ALA A 9 4.44 -2.61 16.83
N SER A 10 5.01 -2.57 15.63
CA SER A 10 4.29 -2.37 14.40
C SER A 10 3.42 -3.59 14.16
N ARG A 11 2.09 -3.40 14.12
CA ARG A 11 1.14 -4.51 13.93
C ARG A 11 1.35 -5.09 12.53
N THR A 12 1.44 -6.43 12.46
CA THR A 12 1.43 -7.14 11.18
C THR A 12 0.15 -6.81 10.40
N HIS A 13 0.31 -6.36 9.16
CA HIS A 13 -0.81 -6.08 8.27
C HIS A 13 -0.54 -6.59 6.86
N GLN A 14 -1.62 -6.69 6.09
CA GLN A 14 -1.65 -7.31 4.79
C GLN A 14 -1.75 -6.25 3.69
N ILE A 15 -0.71 -6.14 2.86
CA ILE A 15 -0.74 -5.37 1.63
C ILE A 15 -1.19 -6.29 0.50
N THR A 16 -2.27 -5.92 -0.18
CA THR A 16 -2.75 -6.62 -1.38
C THR A 16 -2.49 -5.76 -2.60
N LEU A 17 -1.74 -6.29 -3.56
CA LEU A 17 -1.38 -5.61 -4.81
C LEU A 17 -2.04 -6.28 -6.01
N SER A 18 -2.58 -5.45 -6.89
CA SER A 18 -3.03 -5.86 -8.22
C SER A 18 -2.73 -4.74 -9.20
N SER A 19 -2.67 -5.05 -10.49
CA SER A 19 -2.39 -4.07 -11.53
C SER A 19 -3.55 -3.99 -12.53
N VAL A 20 -3.76 -2.84 -13.16
CA VAL A 20 -4.66 -2.69 -14.32
C VAL A 20 -3.92 -2.68 -15.66
N LYS A 21 -2.58 -2.74 -15.63
CA LYS A 21 -1.72 -2.83 -16.82
C LYS A 21 -0.77 -4.03 -16.74
N THR A 22 -0.35 -4.54 -17.87
CA THR A 22 0.57 -5.70 -17.94
C THR A 22 2.01 -5.27 -17.65
N GLY A 23 2.74 -6.11 -16.90
CA GLY A 23 4.18 -5.96 -16.72
C GLY A 23 4.58 -4.87 -15.72
N ILE A 24 3.69 -4.43 -14.84
CA ILE A 24 4.02 -3.44 -13.82
C ILE A 24 4.89 -4.10 -12.76
N ARG A 25 6.13 -3.62 -12.64
CA ARG A 25 7.04 -4.07 -11.59
C ARG A 25 6.62 -3.46 -10.27
N TYR A 26 6.66 -4.25 -9.21
CA TYR A 26 6.44 -3.79 -7.85
C TYR A 26 7.53 -4.34 -6.94
N GLU A 27 7.82 -3.58 -5.89
CA GLU A 27 8.68 -3.94 -4.78
C GLU A 27 8.08 -3.33 -3.52
N VAL A 28 7.94 -4.12 -2.46
CA VAL A 28 7.48 -3.68 -1.15
C VAL A 28 8.63 -3.87 -0.19
N ILE A 29 9.00 -2.80 0.49
CA ILE A 29 10.11 -2.74 1.43
C ILE A 29 9.56 -2.35 2.79
N GLU A 30 9.89 -3.11 3.83
CA GLU A 30 9.57 -2.74 5.21
C GLU A 30 10.55 -1.67 5.68
N LEU A 31 10.05 -0.50 6.11
CA LEU A 31 10.91 0.65 6.40
C LEU A 31 11.71 0.50 7.70
N GLU A 32 11.21 -0.27 8.67
CA GLU A 32 11.89 -0.47 9.95
C GLU A 32 13.06 -1.45 9.85
N THR A 33 12.92 -2.51 9.04
CA THR A 33 13.89 -3.61 8.94
C THR A 33 14.69 -3.58 7.64
N GLY A 34 14.20 -2.90 6.60
CA GLY A 34 14.76 -2.92 5.25
C GLY A 34 14.50 -4.23 4.49
N GLU A 35 13.71 -5.15 5.05
CA GLU A 35 13.35 -6.39 4.37
C GLU A 35 12.47 -6.10 3.15
N VAL A 36 12.57 -6.96 2.12
CA VAL A 36 11.75 -6.85 0.90
C VAL A 36 10.77 -8.02 0.85
N PRO A 37 9.64 -7.95 1.58
CA PRO A 37 8.69 -9.05 1.71
C PRO A 37 7.92 -9.37 0.42
N GLY A 38 7.97 -8.50 -0.60
CA GLY A 38 7.37 -8.81 -1.89
C GLY A 38 7.97 -8.02 -3.04
N TYR A 39 8.38 -8.72 -4.10
CA TYR A 39 8.82 -8.12 -5.35
C TYR A 39 8.31 -8.95 -6.53
N GLY A 40 8.11 -8.32 -7.69
CA GLY A 40 7.68 -9.04 -8.87
C GLY A 40 7.12 -8.18 -9.98
N ARG A 41 6.32 -8.80 -10.84
CA ARG A 41 5.55 -8.16 -11.91
C ARG A 41 4.09 -8.55 -11.80
N LEU A 42 3.22 -7.58 -12.03
CA LEU A 42 1.78 -7.75 -12.03
C LEU A 42 1.20 -7.43 -13.41
N SER A 43 0.18 -8.20 -13.76
CA SER A 43 -0.66 -8.03 -14.94
C SER A 43 -2.14 -8.03 -14.55
N PRO A 44 -3.05 -7.54 -15.40
CA PRO A 44 -4.45 -7.33 -15.05
C PRO A 44 -5.23 -8.59 -14.71
N ARG A 45 -4.74 -9.74 -15.20
CA ARG A 45 -5.37 -11.06 -15.01
C ARG A 45 -4.67 -11.91 -13.97
N ASP A 46 -3.59 -11.39 -13.38
CA ASP A 46 -2.86 -12.12 -12.35
C ASP A 46 -3.67 -12.13 -11.06
N LYS A 47 -3.48 -13.19 -10.26
CA LYS A 47 -4.06 -13.23 -8.93
C LYS A 47 -3.47 -12.08 -8.10
N PRO A 48 -4.28 -11.38 -7.27
CA PRO A 48 -3.76 -10.36 -6.38
C PRO A 48 -2.65 -10.94 -5.50
N VAL A 49 -1.53 -10.23 -5.43
CA VAL A 49 -0.41 -10.61 -4.58
C VAL A 49 -0.69 -10.10 -3.16
N VAL A 50 -0.51 -10.98 -2.19
CA VAL A 50 -0.76 -10.72 -0.78
C VAL A 50 0.58 -10.75 -0.04
N ILE A 51 0.93 -9.65 0.61
CA ILE A 51 2.22 -9.43 1.25
C ILE A 51 1.95 -9.08 2.71
N ASN A 52 2.57 -9.80 3.63
CA ASN A 52 2.49 -9.49 5.05
C ASN A 52 3.71 -8.67 5.44
N VAL A 53 3.48 -7.53 6.08
CA VAL A 53 4.53 -6.60 6.52
C VAL A 53 4.33 -6.25 7.99
N ARG A 54 5.41 -5.96 8.69
CA ARG A 54 5.40 -5.62 10.12
C ARG A 54 5.71 -4.15 10.30
N GLY A 55 4.80 -3.29 9.84
CA GLY A 55 4.89 -1.84 10.02
C GLY A 55 4.95 -1.04 8.72
N PRO A 56 5.25 0.26 8.82
CA PRO A 56 5.29 1.14 7.66
C PRO A 56 6.16 0.55 6.55
N SER A 57 5.63 0.56 5.34
CA SER A 57 6.27 -0.05 4.17
C SER A 57 6.36 0.95 3.04
N GLU A 58 7.29 0.76 2.14
CA GLU A 58 7.43 1.54 0.91
C GLU A 58 7.09 0.66 -0.28
N LEU A 59 6.12 1.08 -1.08
CA LEU A 59 5.82 0.46 -2.36
C LEU A 59 6.55 1.20 -3.47
N ARG A 60 7.50 0.53 -4.10
CA ARG A 60 8.18 0.98 -5.32
C ARG A 60 7.52 0.34 -6.51
N SER A 61 7.18 1.13 -7.51
CA SER A 61 6.60 0.61 -8.75
C SER A 61 7.04 1.42 -9.94
N ALA A 62 7.21 0.76 -11.08
CA ALA A 62 7.56 1.41 -12.35
C ALA A 62 6.39 2.22 -12.97
N ALA A 63 5.16 1.97 -12.53
CA ALA A 63 3.97 2.75 -12.89
C ALA A 63 2.93 2.59 -11.78
N VAL A 64 3.07 3.38 -10.72
CA VAL A 64 2.26 3.22 -9.52
C VAL A 64 0.79 3.64 -9.73
N GLU A 65 0.53 4.52 -10.70
CA GLU A 65 -0.82 4.93 -11.13
C GLU A 65 -1.64 3.76 -11.71
N HIS A 66 -0.98 2.67 -12.09
CA HIS A 66 -1.63 1.46 -12.59
C HIS A 66 -1.77 0.37 -11.52
N LEU A 67 -1.27 0.60 -10.31
CA LEU A 67 -1.43 -0.31 -9.19
C LEU A 67 -2.72 -0.02 -8.42
N ARG A 68 -3.31 -1.09 -7.92
CA ARG A 68 -4.40 -1.09 -6.96
C ARG A 68 -3.86 -1.72 -5.69
N VAL A 69 -3.81 -0.91 -4.64
CA VAL A 69 -3.27 -1.28 -3.34
C VAL A 69 -4.41 -1.38 -2.35
N LYS A 70 -4.39 -2.40 -1.52
CA LYS A 70 -5.25 -2.50 -0.33
C LYS A 70 -4.38 -2.81 0.88
N ILE A 71 -4.72 -2.22 2.02
CA ILE A 71 -4.09 -2.47 3.32
C ILE A 71 -5.17 -3.06 4.22
N ASP A 72 -4.97 -4.29 4.73
CA ASP A 72 -5.95 -5.03 5.52
C ASP A 72 -7.36 -5.09 4.86
N GLY A 73 -7.38 -5.17 3.53
CA GLY A 73 -8.61 -5.20 2.73
C GLY A 73 -9.22 -3.82 2.41
N VAL A 74 -8.72 -2.74 3.02
CA VAL A 74 -9.14 -1.36 2.75
C VAL A 74 -8.38 -0.81 1.54
N PRO A 75 -9.06 -0.27 0.51
CA PRO A 75 -8.39 0.38 -0.62
C PRO A 75 -7.51 1.55 -0.17
N PHE A 76 -6.25 1.52 -0.58
CA PHE A 76 -5.32 2.63 -0.36
C PHE A 76 -5.28 3.51 -1.62
N PRO A 77 -5.71 4.79 -1.54
CA PRO A 77 -5.73 5.67 -2.69
C PRO A 77 -4.31 6.12 -3.04
N ILE A 78 -3.84 5.75 -4.23
CA ILE A 78 -2.62 6.31 -4.80
C ILE A 78 -2.98 7.68 -5.38
N PRO A 79 -2.34 8.79 -4.94
CA PRO A 79 -2.65 10.10 -5.48
C PRO A 79 -2.37 10.16 -6.98
N ALA A 80 -3.30 10.70 -7.76
CA ALA A 80 -3.17 10.78 -9.23
C ALA A 80 -2.00 11.66 -9.70
N SER A 81 -1.43 12.48 -8.82
CA SER A 81 -0.20 13.25 -9.04
C SER A 81 1.06 12.40 -9.07
N VAL A 82 0.99 11.15 -8.60
CA VAL A 82 2.10 10.20 -8.56
C VAL A 82 2.03 9.33 -9.82
N THR A 83 2.96 9.53 -10.75
CA THR A 83 2.97 8.84 -12.05
C THR A 83 4.35 8.25 -12.36
N GLY A 84 4.37 7.14 -13.09
CA GLY A 84 5.59 6.47 -13.51
C GLY A 84 6.30 5.76 -12.35
N GLU A 85 7.62 5.75 -12.42
CA GLU A 85 8.46 5.10 -11.42
C GLU A 85 8.51 5.95 -10.14
N MET A 86 7.79 5.51 -9.11
CA MET A 86 7.69 6.27 -7.86
C MET A 86 7.55 5.37 -6.65
N TYR A 87 7.94 5.94 -5.51
CA TYR A 87 7.86 5.34 -4.19
C TYR A 87 6.64 5.88 -3.47
N VAL A 88 5.82 5.00 -2.92
CA VAL A 88 4.62 5.33 -2.16
C VAL A 88 4.78 4.78 -0.76
N ALA A 89 4.77 5.67 0.23
CA ALA A 89 4.73 5.25 1.63
C ALA A 89 3.37 4.63 1.93
N LEU A 90 3.40 3.36 2.32
CA LEU A 90 2.27 2.60 2.82
C LEU A 90 2.31 2.65 4.35
N PRO A 91 1.37 3.39 4.97
CA PRO A 91 1.28 3.46 6.43
C PRO A 91 0.87 2.11 7.01
N ASP A 92 1.11 1.94 8.31
CA ASP A 92 0.60 0.76 9.01
C ASP A 92 -0.93 0.79 9.18
N ALA A 93 -1.49 -0.37 9.54
CA ALA A 93 -2.92 -0.51 9.81
C ALA A 93 -3.43 0.32 11.01
N LEU A 94 -2.55 0.71 11.94
CA LEU A 94 -2.94 1.52 13.11
C LEU A 94 -3.13 3.00 12.74
N THR A 95 -2.38 3.49 11.76
CA THR A 95 -2.42 4.88 11.28
C THR A 95 -3.31 5.06 10.05
N THR A 96 -3.65 3.99 9.33
CA THR A 96 -4.73 4.00 8.34
C THR A 96 -6.09 4.04 9.04
N SER A 97 -6.47 5.23 9.52
CA SER A 97 -7.90 5.53 9.64
C SER A 97 -8.53 5.25 8.27
N PRO A 98 -9.61 4.45 8.17
CA PRO A 98 -10.28 4.25 6.89
C PRO A 98 -10.52 5.63 6.29
N PRO A 99 -10.15 5.90 5.02
CA PRO A 99 -10.43 7.18 4.43
C PRO A 99 -11.91 7.42 4.66
N ALA A 100 -12.24 8.47 5.42
CA ALA A 100 -13.61 8.81 5.72
C ALA A 100 -14.31 8.87 4.37
N GLY A 101 -15.12 7.84 4.09
CA GLY A 101 -15.80 7.74 2.83
C GLY A 101 -16.54 9.04 2.69
N THR A 102 -16.27 9.79 1.63
CA THR A 102 -17.26 10.72 1.10
C THR A 102 -18.44 9.85 0.72
N ILE A 103 -19.29 9.56 1.71
CA ILE A 103 -20.66 9.14 1.50
C ILE A 103 -21.19 10.20 0.54
N PRO A 104 -21.68 9.84 -0.66
CA PRO A 104 -22.35 10.82 -1.49
C PRO A 104 -23.49 11.38 -0.64
N GLY A 105 -23.35 12.64 -0.22
CA GLY A 105 -24.41 13.32 0.52
C GLY A 105 -25.71 13.14 -0.25
N PRO A 106 -26.86 12.91 0.44
CA PRO A 106 -28.10 12.66 -0.24
C PRO A 106 -28.37 13.81 -1.21
N ARG A 107 -28.39 13.47 -2.50
CA ARG A 107 -28.69 14.39 -3.61
C ARG A 107 -30.11 14.89 -3.37
N LYS A 108 -30.25 16.06 -2.76
CA LYS A 108 -31.53 16.75 -2.62
C LYS A 108 -31.84 17.41 -3.97
N ASN A 109 -32.85 16.89 -4.65
CA ASN A 109 -33.52 17.56 -5.76
C ASN A 109 -34.96 17.00 -5.81
N PRO A 110 -36.00 17.76 -6.20
CA PRO A 110 -36.08 19.20 -6.49
C PRO A 110 -36.66 20.04 -5.34
#